data_AF-A0A382K5E2-F1
#
_entry.id   AF-A0A382K5E2-F1
#
_cell.length_a   1.000
_cell.length_b   1.000
_cell.length_c   1.000
_cell.angle_alpha   90.00
_cell.angle_beta   90.00
_cell.angle_gamma   90.00
#
_symmetry.space_group_name_H-M   'P 1'
#
loop_
_entity.id
_entity.type
_entity.pdbx_description
1 polymer ?
#
loop_
_entity_poly.entity_id
_entity_poly.type
_entity_poly.pdbx_seq_one_letter_code
_entity_poly.pdbx_strand_id
1 'polypeptide(L)'
;MLSIIDTINILLKAIRYSVINIPFEDSSSKLIQLSCFLNPFYFINYKISKGQRLKKFLESLGPMFIKFGQLLSTRTDLMPSEITNSLKDLTDQCKPFPTKKAIKIIEKSLNITLKD
;
A
#
# COMPACT_ATOMS: atom_id res chain seq x y z
N MET A 1 20.32 3.58 -7.75
CA MET A 1 20.49 4.29 -6.46
C MET A 1 19.23 5.11 -6.26
N LEU A 2 18.49 4.91 -5.17
CA LEU A 2 17.32 5.75 -4.87
C LEU A 2 17.80 7.21 -4.79
N SER A 3 17.19 8.09 -5.57
CA SER A 3 17.51 9.50 -5.51
C SER A 3 17.01 10.07 -4.18
N ILE A 4 17.64 11.14 -3.68
CA ILE A 4 17.15 11.92 -2.53
C ILE A 4 15.69 12.30 -2.71
N ILE A 5 15.29 12.58 -3.96
CA ILE A 5 13.91 12.89 -4.34
C ILE A 5 12.97 11.71 -4.07
N ASP A 6 13.39 10.48 -4.37
CA ASP A 6 12.58 9.28 -4.13
C ASP A 6 12.35 9.05 -2.64
N THR A 7 13.40 9.25 -1.84
CA THR A 7 13.33 9.15 -0.38
C THR A 7 12.36 10.18 0.21
N ILE A 8 12.43 11.43 -0.26
CA ILE A 8 11.48 12.47 0.15
C ILE A 8 10.05 12.10 -0.25
N ASN A 9 9.85 11.59 -1.46
CA ASN A 9 8.53 11.15 -1.93
C ASN A 9 7.96 9.99 -1.09
N ILE A 10 8.80 9.03 -0.72
CA ILE A 10 8.43 7.92 0.16
C ILE A 10 8.00 8.46 1.52
N LEU A 11 8.80 9.36 2.10
CA LEU A 11 8.50 9.97 3.41
C LEU A 11 7.19 10.77 3.38
N LEU A 12 6.98 11.60 2.36
CA LEU A 12 5.76 12.38 2.19
C LEU A 12 4.52 11.49 2.06
N LYS A 13 4.62 10.38 1.30
CA LYS A 13 3.54 9.40 1.20
C LYS A 13 3.30 8.68 2.52
N ALA A 14 4.34 8.35 3.28
CA ALA A 14 4.20 7.71 4.59
C ALA A 14 3.45 8.61 5.58
N ILE A 15 3.71 9.92 5.56
CA ILE A 15 2.97 10.92 6.34
C ILE A 15 1.53 11.05 5.83
N ARG A 16 1.33 11.15 4.51
CA ARG A 16 0.01 11.33 3.87
C ARG A 16 -0.97 10.20 4.17
N TYR A 17 -0.50 8.95 4.15
CA TYR A 17 -1.30 7.77 4.51
C TYR A 17 -1.26 7.47 6.02
N SER A 18 -0.58 8.32 6.78
CA SER A 18 -0.36 8.21 8.22
C SER A 18 0.32 6.90 8.63
N VAL A 19 0.98 6.18 7.73
CA VAL A 19 1.66 4.91 8.05
C VAL A 19 2.73 5.10 9.13
N ILE A 20 3.36 6.28 9.14
CA ILE A 20 4.36 6.62 10.15
C ILE A 20 3.80 6.63 11.59
N ASN A 21 2.48 6.84 11.76
CA ASN A 21 1.82 6.90 13.06
C ASN A 21 1.49 5.52 13.65
N ILE A 22 1.46 4.46 12.84
CA ILE A 22 1.06 3.11 13.26
C ILE A 22 1.81 2.62 14.51
N PRO A 23 3.17 2.65 14.57
CA PRO A 23 3.88 2.17 15.77
C PRO A 23 3.62 3.03 17.01
N PHE A 24 3.29 4.31 16.83
CA PHE A 24 2.95 5.22 17.93
C PHE A 24 1.54 4.96 18.47
N GLU A 25 0.61 4.53 17.62
CA GLU A 25 -0.73 4.09 18.02
C GLU A 25 -0.70 2.85 18.91
N ASP A 26 0.27 1.94 18.71
CA ASP A 26 0.46 0.73 19.53
C ASP A 26 1.27 0.97 20.81
N SER A 27 1.75 2.20 21.05
CA SER A 27 2.55 2.51 22.24
C SER A 27 1.70 2.53 23.52
N SER A 28 2.23 2.02 24.63
CA SER A 28 1.56 2.03 25.94
C SER A 28 1.39 3.43 26.56
N SER A 29 2.25 4.37 26.17
CA SER A 29 2.30 5.71 26.76
C SER A 29 1.33 6.67 26.05
N LYS A 30 0.36 7.23 26.78
CA LYS A 30 -0.61 8.22 26.25
C LYS A 30 0.07 9.44 25.61
N LEU A 31 1.24 9.85 26.12
CA LEU A 31 2.02 10.95 25.53
C LEU A 31 2.52 10.62 24.12
N ILE A 32 2.94 9.38 23.89
CA ILE A 32 3.41 8.90 22.58
C ILE A 32 2.23 8.78 21.63
N GLN A 33 1.09 8.28 22.10
CA GLN A 33 -0.14 8.28 21.29
C GLN A 33 -0.59 9.70 20.92
N LEU A 34 -0.44 10.68 21.83
CA LEU A 34 -0.77 12.08 21.55
C LEU A 34 0.13 12.67 20.46
N SER A 35 1.38 12.21 20.35
CA SER A 35 2.29 12.65 19.28
C SER A 35 1.75 12.33 17.87
N CYS A 36 0.81 11.40 17.74
CA CYS A 36 0.16 11.12 16.46
C CYS A 36 -0.57 12.32 15.86
N PHE A 37 -1.11 13.20 16.71
CA PHE A 37 -1.82 14.40 16.28
C PHE A 37 -0.92 15.44 15.61
N LEU A 38 0.41 15.31 15.72
CA LEU A 38 1.36 16.16 14.98
C LEU A 38 1.28 15.94 13.46
N ASN A 39 0.79 14.78 13.02
CA ASN A 39 0.52 14.54 11.61
C ASN A 39 -0.91 15.00 11.29
N PRO A 40 -1.11 16.06 10.48
CA PRO A 40 -2.46 16.56 10.15
C PRO A 40 -3.31 15.52 9.42
N PHE A 41 -2.69 14.60 8.66
CA PHE A 41 -3.39 13.53 7.96
C PHE A 41 -3.87 12.41 8.88
N TYR A 42 -3.38 12.35 10.13
CA TYR A 42 -3.81 11.36 11.13
C TYR A 42 -5.32 11.44 11.37
N PHE A 43 -5.88 12.64 11.53
CA PHE A 43 -7.33 12.82 11.73
C PHE A 43 -8.16 12.29 10.57
N ILE A 44 -7.67 12.46 9.34
CA ILE A 44 -8.38 12.03 8.12
C ILE A 44 -8.35 10.50 8.01
N ASN A 45 -7.20 9.89 8.30
CA ASN A 45 -7.00 8.45 8.12
C ASN A 45 -7.29 7.62 9.37
N TYR A 46 -7.55 8.22 10.53
CA TYR A 46 -7.79 7.54 11.81
C TYR A 46 -8.91 6.49 11.72
N LYS A 47 -9.95 6.75 10.91
CA LYS A 47 -11.08 5.82 10.73
C LYS A 47 -10.73 4.61 9.84
N ILE A 48 -9.61 4.65 9.12
CA ILE A 48 -9.16 3.60 8.22
C ILE A 48 -8.29 2.63 9.02
N SER A 49 -8.53 1.33 8.88
CA SER A 49 -7.70 0.30 9.52
C SER A 49 -6.21 0.44 9.16
N LYS A 50 -5.33 0.02 10.08
CA LYS A 50 -3.87 0.14 9.92
C LYS A 50 -3.40 -0.59 8.66
N GLY A 51 -3.95 -1.78 8.43
CA GLY A 51 -3.65 -2.59 7.25
C GLY A 51 -4.06 -1.90 5.94
N GLN A 52 -5.23 -1.27 5.87
CA GLN A 52 -5.66 -0.54 4.69
C GLN A 52 -4.81 0.72 4.42
N ARG A 53 -4.35 1.40 5.47
CA ARG A 53 -3.41 2.54 5.35
C ARG A 53 -2.08 2.07 4.74
N LEU A 54 -1.53 0.96 5.25
CA LEU A 54 -0.29 0.38 4.73
C LEU A 54 -0.46 -0.10 3.28
N LYS A 55 -1.57 -0.78 2.96
CA LYS A 55 -1.90 -1.21 1.59
C LYS A 55 -1.90 -0.03 0.62
N LYS A 56 -2.66 1.02 0.92
CA LYS A 56 -2.75 2.23 0.07
C LYS A 56 -1.40 2.94 -0.07
N PHE A 57 -0.60 2.95 0.99
CA PHE A 57 0.76 3.48 0.94
C PHE A 57 1.62 2.69 -0.05
N LEU A 58 1.68 1.35 0.06
CA LEU A 58 2.45 0.50 -0.84
C LEU A 58 1.97 0.61 -2.30
N GLU A 59 0.66 0.61 -2.54
CA GLU A 59 0.07 0.86 -3.87
C GLU A 59 0.54 2.21 -4.45
N SER A 60 0.58 3.25 -3.61
CA SER A 60 1.00 4.60 -4.04
C SER A 60 2.49 4.69 -4.38
N LEU A 61 3.33 3.79 -3.86
CA LEU A 61 4.75 3.73 -4.18
C LEU A 61 5.04 2.99 -5.50
N GLY A 62 4.05 2.27 -6.02
CA GLY A 62 4.11 1.63 -7.33
C GLY A 62 4.41 0.12 -7.28
N PRO A 63 4.64 -0.50 -8.45
CA PRO A 63 4.58 -1.96 -8.62
C PRO A 63 5.62 -2.74 -7.81
N MET A 64 6.81 -2.16 -7.57
CA MET A 64 7.83 -2.81 -6.73
C MET A 64 7.34 -2.99 -5.29
N PHE A 65 6.71 -1.97 -4.71
CA PHE A 65 6.22 -2.00 -3.33
C PHE A 65 4.92 -2.79 -3.19
N ILE A 66 4.12 -2.90 -4.25
CA ILE A 66 3.01 -3.85 -4.31
C ILE A 66 3.53 -5.27 -4.15
N LYS A 67 4.56 -5.68 -4.93
CA LYS A 67 5.18 -7.02 -4.79
C LYS A 67 5.76 -7.24 -3.40
N PHE A 68 6.36 -6.21 -2.80
CA PHE A 68 6.83 -6.29 -1.43
C PHE A 68 5.68 -6.52 -0.43
N GLY A 69 4.56 -5.81 -0.58
CA GLY A 69 3.36 -6.05 0.22
C GLY A 69 2.78 -7.46 0.06
N GLN A 70 2.82 -8.01 -1.15
CA GLN A 70 2.42 -9.39 -1.45
C GLN A 70 3.33 -10.40 -0.76
N LEU A 71 4.64 -10.16 -0.69
CA LEU A 71 5.55 -11.01 0.07
C LEU A 71 5.26 -10.93 1.57
N LEU A 72 5.05 -9.72 2.10
CA LEU A 72 4.72 -9.51 3.51
C LEU A 72 3.38 -10.14 3.92
N SER A 73 2.39 -10.21 3.01
CA SER A 73 1.08 -10.82 3.31
C SER A 73 1.18 -12.32 3.62
N THR A 74 2.27 -12.98 3.22
CA THR A 74 2.54 -14.40 3.52
C THR A 74 3.26 -14.61 4.85
N ARG A 75 3.77 -13.54 5.47
CA ARG A 75 4.58 -13.56 6.72
C ARG A 75 3.78 -13.06 7.92
N THR A 76 2.83 -13.88 8.37
CA THR A 76 1.98 -13.59 9.55
C THR A 76 2.75 -13.49 10.88
N ASP A 77 4.01 -13.93 10.90
CA ASP A 77 4.91 -13.85 12.05
C ASP A 77 5.50 -12.44 12.25
N LEU A 78 5.53 -11.61 11.20
CA LEU A 78 6.18 -10.29 11.24
C LEU A 78 5.23 -9.15 11.57
N MET A 79 3.92 -9.33 11.35
CA MET A 79 2.93 -8.26 11.51
C MET A 79 1.62 -8.77 12.12
N PRO A 80 0.87 -7.89 12.82
CA PRO A 80 -0.46 -8.21 13.32
C PRO A 80 -1.38 -8.73 12.22
N SER A 81 -2.25 -9.68 12.56
CA SER A 81 -3.18 -10.32 11.61
C SER A 81 -4.09 -9.32 10.88
N GLU A 82 -4.48 -8.22 11.52
CA GLU A 82 -5.23 -7.11 10.90
C GLU A 82 -4.51 -6.53 9.67
N ILE A 83 -3.19 -6.32 9.78
CA ILE A 83 -2.36 -5.77 8.72
C ILE A 83 -2.18 -6.82 7.61
N THR A 84 -1.81 -8.05 7.99
CA THR A 84 -1.59 -9.13 7.03
C THR A 84 -2.83 -9.42 6.20
N ASN A 85 -4.01 -9.43 6.81
CA ASN A 85 -5.28 -9.64 6.10
C ASN A 85 -5.56 -8.54 5.08
N SER A 86 -5.27 -7.27 5.40
CA SER A 86 -5.42 -6.18 4.43
C SER A 86 -4.41 -6.26 3.27
N LEU A 87 -3.21 -6.78 3.54
CA LEU A 87 -2.18 -6.98 2.51
C LEU A 87 -2.49 -8.17 1.58
N LYS A 88 -3.23 -9.18 2.03
CA LYS A 88 -3.69 -10.29 1.15
C LYS A 88 -4.54 -9.81 -0.01
N ASP A 89 -5.25 -8.70 0.14
CA ASP A 89 -5.98 -8.11 -0.99
C ASP A 89 -5.06 -7.71 -2.16
N LEU A 90 -3.76 -7.48 -1.91
CA LEU A 90 -2.79 -7.19 -2.97
C LEU A 90 -2.48 -8.41 -3.83
N THR A 91 -2.71 -9.63 -3.33
CA THR A 91 -2.52 -10.88 -4.09
C THR A 91 -3.84 -11.37 -4.68
N ASP A 92 -4.79 -11.67 -3.80
CA ASP A 92 -5.91 -12.57 -4.13
C ASP A 92 -7.13 -11.81 -4.67
N GLN A 93 -7.19 -10.49 -4.46
CA GLN A 93 -8.35 -9.64 -4.75
C GLN A 93 -8.01 -8.44 -5.65
N CYS A 94 -7.05 -8.61 -6.56
CA CYS A 94 -6.79 -7.59 -7.57
C CYS A 94 -8.03 -7.40 -8.47
N LYS A 95 -8.49 -6.14 -8.61
CA LYS A 95 -9.62 -5.81 -9.48
C LYS A 95 -9.30 -6.26 -10.91
N PRO A 96 -10.25 -6.88 -11.63
CA PRO A 96 -10.05 -7.21 -13.03
C PRO A 96 -9.78 -5.93 -13.82
N PHE A 97 -8.83 -5.98 -14.73
CA PHE A 97 -8.56 -4.87 -15.64
C PHE A 97 -9.41 -5.01 -16.92
N PRO A 98 -9.71 -3.92 -17.65
CA PRO A 98 -10.62 -3.99 -18.78
C PRO A 98 -10.16 -4.96 -19.87
N THR A 99 -11.03 -5.88 -20.30
CA THR A 99 -10.76 -6.85 -21.38
C THR A 99 -10.30 -6.18 -22.67
N LYS A 100 -10.89 -5.03 -23.02
CA LYS A 100 -10.47 -4.23 -24.18
C LYS A 100 -8.99 -3.81 -24.11
N LYS A 101 -8.46 -3.56 -22.91
CA LYS A 101 -7.05 -3.24 -22.70
C LYS A 101 -6.19 -4.50 -22.86
N ALA A 102 -6.66 -5.65 -22.37
CA ALA A 102 -5.98 -6.94 -22.54
C ALA A 102 -5.82 -7.30 -24.02
N ILE A 103 -6.93 -7.26 -24.78
CA ILE A 103 -6.97 -7.55 -26.23
C ILE A 103 -5.94 -6.68 -26.96
N LYS A 104 -5.97 -5.36 -26.77
CA LYS A 104 -5.02 -4.43 -27.41
C LYS A 104 -3.55 -4.74 -27.09
N ILE A 105 -3.26 -5.16 -25.86
CA ILE A 105 -1.89 -5.52 -25.46
C ILE A 105 -1.46 -6.79 -26.19
N ILE A 106 -2.32 -7.81 -26.25
CA ILE A 106 -2.03 -9.09 -26.90
C ILE A 106 -1.84 -8.91 -28.41
N GLU A 107 -2.77 -8.21 -29.08
CA GLU A 107 -2.70 -7.90 -30.51
C GLU A 107 -1.39 -7.17 -30.86
N LYS A 108 -1.02 -6.18 -30.04
CA LYS A 108 0.23 -5.44 -30.21
C LYS A 108 1.47 -6.29 -29.95
N SER A 109 1.44 -7.17 -28.95
CA SER A 109 2.57 -8.02 -28.59
C SER A 109 2.82 -9.15 -29.58
N LEU A 110 1.77 -9.65 -30.23
CA LEU A 110 1.83 -10.80 -31.14
C LEU A 110 1.69 -10.40 -32.63
N ASN A 111 1.41 -9.13 -32.94
CA ASN A 111 1.07 -8.64 -34.29
C ASN A 111 -0.05 -9.45 -34.96
N ILE A 112 -1.06 -9.82 -34.18
CA ILE A 112 -2.27 -10.52 -34.65
C ILE A 112 -3.50 -9.66 -34.41
N THR A 113 -4.60 -9.97 -35.09
CA THR A 113 -5.93 -9.43 -34.77
C THR A 113 -6.75 -10.54 -34.15
N LEU A 114 -7.24 -10.31 -32.92
CA LEU A 114 -8.10 -11.28 -32.26
C LEU A 114 -9.51 -11.12 -32.85
N LYS A 115 -10.05 -12.19 -33.43
CA LYS A 115 -11.47 -12.28 -33.78
C LYS A 115 -12.22 -12.88 -32.58
N ASP A 116 -13.42 -12.37 -32.31
CA ASP A 116 -14.28 -12.76 -31.18
C ASP A 116 -14.43 -14.28 -31.01
#